data_AF-A0A268JGZ3-F1
#
_entry.id   AF-A0A268JGZ3-F1
#
_cell.length_a   1.000
_cell.length_b   1.000
_cell.length_c   1.000
_cell.angle_alpha   90.00
_cell.angle_beta   90.00
_cell.angle_gamma   90.00
#
_symmetry.space_group_name_H-M   'P 1'
#
loop_
_entity.id
_entity.type
_entity.pdbx_description
1 polymer ?
#
loop_
_entity_poly.entity_id
_entity_poly.type
_entity_poly.pdbx_seq_one_letter_code
_entity_poly.pdbx_strand_id
1 'polypeptide(L)'
;MEQNLYEKVGGEEAIAKVVDYFYSELVLKDDTVNHFFKETDMEKQRRHQSKFISFALGGPNQYTGQSMAKAHEGMNLQPAHFNAIEKHLHDALAHFGVNERDIDTALTKVASLRDDILYK
;
A
#
# COMPACT_ATOMS: atom_id res chain seq x y z
N MET A 1 -25.30 -9.50 3.25
CA MET A 1 -23.88 -9.35 3.62
C MET A 1 -23.37 -8.20 2.81
N GLU A 2 -22.91 -7.13 3.45
CA GLU A 2 -22.27 -6.02 2.75
C GLU A 2 -20.97 -6.56 2.15
N GLN A 3 -20.75 -6.39 0.84
CA GLN A 3 -19.47 -6.76 0.22
C GLN A 3 -18.38 -5.91 0.85
N ASN A 4 -17.32 -6.55 1.35
CA ASN A 4 -16.15 -5.83 1.82
C ASN A 4 -15.44 -5.17 0.62
N LEU A 5 -14.59 -4.18 0.89
CA LEU A 5 -13.95 -3.41 -0.16
C LEU A 5 -13.04 -4.29 -1.05
N TYR A 6 -12.41 -5.31 -0.47
CA TYR A 6 -11.67 -6.31 -1.22
C TYR A 6 -12.51 -6.98 -2.33
N GLU A 7 -13.75 -7.37 -2.05
CA GLU A 7 -14.68 -7.94 -3.05
C GLU A 7 -15.09 -6.91 -4.10
N LYS A 8 -15.36 -5.66 -3.69
CA LYS A 8 -15.73 -4.58 -4.61
C LYS A 8 -14.63 -4.23 -5.61
N VAL A 9 -13.37 -4.31 -5.20
CA VAL A 9 -12.20 -4.04 -6.05
C VAL A 9 -11.94 -5.18 -7.04
N GLY A 10 -12.55 -6.36 -6.85
CA GLY A 10 -12.35 -7.53 -7.71
C GLY A 10 -11.40 -8.59 -7.12
N GLY A 11 -11.12 -8.52 -5.82
CA GLY A 11 -10.35 -9.51 -5.08
C GLY A 11 -8.85 -9.54 -5.43
N GLU A 12 -8.22 -10.69 -5.17
CA GLU A 12 -6.76 -10.85 -5.20
C GLU A 12 -6.12 -10.47 -6.54
N GLU A 13 -6.72 -10.88 -7.66
CA GLU A 13 -6.16 -10.60 -8.99
C GLU A 13 -6.18 -9.09 -9.31
N ALA A 14 -7.26 -8.41 -8.96
CA ALA A 14 -7.37 -6.96 -9.17
C ALA A 14 -6.38 -6.21 -8.28
N ILE A 15 -6.23 -6.61 -7.01
CA ILE A 15 -5.26 -6.02 -6.09
C ILE A 15 -3.83 -6.25 -6.57
N ALA A 16 -3.51 -7.42 -7.13
CA ALA A 16 -2.20 -7.66 -7.72
C ALA A 16 -1.88 -6.68 -8.85
N LYS A 17 -2.87 -6.35 -9.71
CA LYS A 17 -2.71 -5.34 -10.78
C LYS A 17 -2.57 -3.92 -10.22
N VAL A 18 -3.35 -3.56 -9.20
CA VAL A 18 -3.21 -2.27 -8.49
C VAL A 18 -1.81 -2.12 -7.90
N VAL A 19 -1.32 -3.14 -7.20
CA VAL A 19 0.03 -3.14 -6.61
C VAL A 19 1.10 -3.08 -7.68
N ASP A 20 0.88 -3.78 -8.80
CA ASP A 20 1.83 -3.74 -9.89
C ASP A 20 1.98 -2.32 -10.43
N TYR A 21 0.86 -1.68 -10.77
CA TYR A 21 0.82 -0.29 -11.23
C TYR A 21 1.38 0.69 -10.19
N PHE A 22 0.99 0.54 -8.92
CA PHE A 22 1.48 1.35 -7.80
C PHE A 22 3.00 1.41 -7.75
N TYR A 23 3.68 0.28 -7.89
CA TYR A 23 5.13 0.27 -7.88
C TYR A 23 5.76 0.68 -9.22
N SER A 24 5.28 0.13 -10.35
CA SER A 24 5.94 0.32 -11.65
C SER A 24 5.75 1.74 -12.19
N GLU A 25 4.57 2.32 -12.03
CA GLU A 25 4.21 3.60 -12.66
C GLU A 25 4.31 4.78 -11.70
N LEU A 26 4.22 4.56 -10.38
CA LEU A 26 4.17 5.65 -9.40
C LEU A 26 5.41 5.65 -8.51
N VAL A 27 5.57 4.65 -7.63
CA VAL A 27 6.61 4.66 -6.59
C VAL A 27 8.03 4.63 -7.16
N LEU A 28 8.32 3.73 -8.10
CA LEU A 28 9.68 3.60 -8.65
C LEU A 28 10.07 4.76 -9.58
N LYS A 29 9.09 5.56 -10.02
CA LYS A 29 9.30 6.76 -10.86
C LYS A 29 9.31 8.05 -10.04
N ASP A 30 9.05 8.00 -8.74
CA ASP A 30 9.07 9.16 -7.85
C ASP A 30 10.38 9.26 -7.07
N ASP A 31 11.18 10.28 -7.38
CA ASP A 31 12.49 10.52 -6.73
C ASP A 31 12.40 10.75 -5.22
N THR A 32 11.23 11.12 -4.69
CA THR A 32 11.04 11.28 -3.25
C THR A 32 11.08 9.95 -2.48
N VAL A 33 10.81 8.82 -3.14
CA VAL A 33 10.69 7.51 -2.47
C VAL A 33 11.40 6.36 -3.19
N ASN A 34 11.71 6.47 -4.49
CA ASN A 34 12.29 5.37 -5.28
C ASN A 34 13.61 4.82 -4.69
N HIS A 35 14.37 5.67 -4.00
CA HIS A 35 15.67 5.33 -3.46
C HIS A 35 15.60 4.33 -2.30
N PHE A 36 14.47 4.24 -1.58
CA PHE A 36 14.24 3.22 -0.55
C PHE A 36 14.13 1.81 -1.14
N PHE A 37 13.82 1.70 -2.44
CA PHE A 37 13.53 0.42 -3.10
C PHE A 37 14.70 -0.12 -3.94
N LYS A 38 15.84 0.58 -4.03
CA LYS A 38 16.95 0.21 -4.92
C LYS A 38 17.52 -1.20 -4.68
N GLU A 39 17.62 -1.59 -3.41
CA GLU A 39 18.13 -2.91 -2.99
C GLU A 39 16.98 -3.87 -2.60
N THR A 40 15.74 -3.52 -2.94
CA THR A 40 14.56 -4.32 -2.59
C THR A 40 14.28 -5.35 -3.66
N ASP A 41 14.04 -6.60 -3.24
CA ASP A 41 13.42 -7.61 -4.10
C ASP A 41 11.97 -7.19 -4.40
N MET A 42 11.78 -6.59 -5.58
CA MET A 42 10.50 -6.01 -5.97
C MET A 42 9.42 -7.06 -6.23
N GLU A 43 9.77 -8.29 -6.61
CA GLU A 43 8.78 -9.36 -6.77
C GLU A 43 8.22 -9.78 -5.40
N LYS A 44 9.11 -9.96 -4.42
CA LYS A 44 8.72 -10.25 -3.04
C LYS A 44 7.95 -9.08 -2.43
N GLN A 45 8.36 -7.85 -2.70
CA GLN A 45 7.70 -6.63 -2.21
C GLN A 45 6.29 -6.49 -2.76
N ARG A 46 6.09 -6.67 -4.08
CA ARG A 46 4.75 -6.64 -4.70
C ARG A 46 3.84 -7.69 -4.07
N ARG A 47 4.29 -8.94 -3.94
CA ARG A 47 3.50 -10.00 -3.28
C ARG A 47 3.11 -9.67 -1.84
N HIS A 48 4.04 -9.11 -1.08
CA HIS A 48 3.78 -8.73 0.31
C HIS A 48 2.80 -7.55 0.38
N GLN A 49 2.98 -6.54 -0.47
CA GLN A 49 2.10 -5.38 -0.53
C GLN A 49 0.68 -5.77 -0.95
N SER A 50 0.51 -6.70 -1.90
CA SER A 50 -0.82 -7.20 -2.28
C SER A 50 -1.56 -7.83 -1.11
N LYS A 51 -0.86 -8.61 -0.27
CA LYS A 51 -1.45 -9.18 0.95
C LYS A 51 -1.84 -8.11 1.96
N PHE A 52 -0.95 -7.13 2.17
CA PHE A 52 -1.21 -6.03 3.08
C PHE A 52 -2.41 -5.17 2.64
N ILE A 53 -2.46 -4.77 1.36
CA ILE A 53 -3.60 -4.02 0.81
C ILE A 53 -4.87 -4.86 0.88
N SER A 54 -4.82 -6.15 0.53
CA SER A 54 -5.97 -7.05 0.67
C SER A 54 -6.53 -7.05 2.10
N PHE A 55 -5.66 -7.14 3.10
CA PHE A 55 -6.06 -7.04 4.51
C PHE A 55 -6.64 -5.66 4.86
N ALA A 56 -6.01 -4.58 4.41
CA ALA A 56 -6.48 -3.21 4.66
C ALA A 56 -7.88 -2.94 4.07
N LEU A 57 -8.20 -3.57 2.93
CA LEU A 57 -9.51 -3.51 2.28
C LEU A 57 -10.55 -4.50 2.88
N GLY A 58 -10.22 -5.16 3.99
CA GLY A 58 -11.12 -6.10 4.66
C GLY A 58 -11.21 -7.48 4.00
N GLY A 59 -10.21 -7.85 3.19
CA GLY A 59 -10.09 -9.19 2.62
C GLY A 59 -9.87 -10.27 3.68
N PRO A 60 -10.04 -11.55 3.32
CA PRO A 60 -10.03 -12.67 4.27
C PRO A 60 -8.64 -12.96 4.87
N ASN A 61 -7.60 -12.42 4.25
CA ASN A 61 -6.22 -12.67 4.64
C ASN A 61 -5.81 -11.76 5.80
N GLN A 62 -5.26 -12.35 6.86
CA GLN A 62 -4.61 -11.58 7.91
C GLN A 62 -3.20 -11.18 7.48
N TYR A 63 -2.78 -9.99 7.88
CA TYR A 63 -1.39 -9.58 7.74
C TYR A 63 -0.53 -10.31 8.79
N THR A 64 0.39 -11.17 8.33
CA THR A 64 1.28 -11.99 9.19
C THR A 64 2.77 -11.60 9.05
N GLY A 65 3.05 -10.46 8.43
CA GLY A 65 4.42 -9.97 8.26
C GLY A 65 5.01 -9.35 9.54
N GLN A 66 6.18 -8.74 9.39
CA GLN A 66 6.78 -7.97 10.49
C GLN A 66 5.85 -6.83 10.91
N SER A 67 5.95 -6.37 12.17
CA SER A 67 5.26 -5.13 12.54
C SER A 67 5.72 -3.99 11.64
N MET A 68 4.85 -3.01 11.39
CA MET A 68 5.20 -1.86 10.57
C MET A 68 6.44 -1.13 11.12
N ALA A 69 6.58 -1.05 12.44
CA ALA A 69 7.77 -0.50 13.07
C ALA A 69 9.05 -1.28 12.74
N LYS A 70 9.01 -2.61 12.81
CA LYS A 70 10.19 -3.43 12.54
C LYS A 70 10.53 -3.46 11.05
N ALA A 71 9.52 -3.48 10.18
CA ALA A 71 9.69 -3.51 8.74
C ALA A 71 10.35 -2.23 8.20
N HIS A 72 10.16 -1.09 8.88
CA HIS A 72 10.66 0.22 8.45
C HIS A 72 11.78 0.77 9.34
N GLU A 73 12.30 -0.04 10.27
CA GLU A 73 13.40 0.34 11.18
C GLU A 73 14.67 0.69 10.39
N GLY A 74 15.31 1.79 10.79
CA GLY A 74 16.54 2.30 10.18
C GLY A 74 16.35 3.02 8.84
N MET A 75 15.11 3.19 8.37
CA MET A 75 14.83 3.88 7.10
C MET A 75 14.71 5.40 7.27
N ASN A 76 14.52 5.90 8.49
CA ASN A 76 14.37 7.32 8.79
C ASN A 76 13.29 8.01 7.93
N LEU A 77 12.14 7.34 7.76
CA LEU A 77 11.04 7.83 6.93
C LEU A 77 10.46 9.12 7.50
N GLN A 78 10.40 10.15 6.66
CA GLN A 78 9.86 11.47 6.98
C GLN A 78 8.39 11.57 6.54
N PRO A 79 7.62 12.53 7.08
CA PRO A 79 6.22 12.75 6.69
C PRO A 79 6.00 12.86 5.18
N ALA A 80 6.95 13.47 4.46
CA ALA A 80 6.88 13.61 3.00
C ALA A 80 6.89 12.25 2.28
N HIS A 81 7.71 11.30 2.74
CA HIS A 81 7.80 9.96 2.13
C HIS A 81 6.50 9.18 2.35
N PHE A 82 5.95 9.23 3.57
CA PHE A 82 4.67 8.59 3.86
C PHE A 82 3.53 9.18 3.03
N ASN A 83 3.44 10.51 2.96
CA ASN A 83 2.41 11.20 2.18
C ASN A 83 2.53 10.87 0.68
N ALA A 84 3.74 10.71 0.15
CA ALA A 84 3.95 10.28 -1.24
C ALA A 84 3.39 8.87 -1.47
N ILE A 85 3.70 7.91 -0.60
CA ILE A 85 3.16 6.55 -0.67
C ILE A 85 1.63 6.52 -0.56
N GLU A 86 1.06 7.29 0.35
CA GLU A 86 -0.40 7.41 0.52
C GLU A 86 -1.07 7.95 -0.75
N LYS A 87 -0.51 9.02 -1.34
CA LYS A 87 -0.96 9.57 -2.61
C LYS A 87 -0.85 8.56 -3.76
N HIS A 88 0.26 7.85 -3.87
CA HIS A 88 0.43 6.85 -4.93
C HIS A 88 -0.56 5.70 -4.78
N LEU A 89 -0.90 5.30 -3.56
CA LEU A 89 -1.91 4.27 -3.32
C LEU A 89 -3.30 4.76 -3.73
N HIS A 90 -3.65 6.00 -3.40
CA HIS A 90 -4.86 6.67 -3.89
C HIS A 90 -4.93 6.61 -5.43
N ASP A 91 -3.89 7.14 -6.10
CA ASP A 91 -3.85 7.26 -7.56
C ASP A 91 -3.91 5.89 -8.25
N ALA A 92 -3.27 4.87 -7.67
CA ALA A 92 -3.36 3.51 -8.17
C ALA A 92 -4.78 2.93 -8.03
N LEU A 93 -5.46 3.09 -6.89
CA LEU A 93 -6.82 2.61 -6.72
C LEU A 93 -7.81 3.34 -7.66
N ALA A 94 -7.66 4.67 -7.79
CA ALA A 94 -8.46 5.48 -8.70
C ALA A 94 -8.25 5.08 -10.17
N HIS A 95 -7.01 4.76 -10.57
CA HIS A 95 -6.72 4.27 -11.92
C HIS A 95 -7.50 3.00 -12.29
N PHE A 96 -7.71 2.10 -11.32
CA PHE A 96 -8.49 0.88 -11.50
C PHE A 96 -10.00 1.06 -11.25
N GLY A 97 -10.48 2.30 -11.14
CA GLY A 97 -11.91 2.63 -11.06
C GLY A 97 -12.55 2.40 -9.69
N VAL A 98 -11.75 2.27 -8.63
CA VAL A 98 -12.27 2.27 -7.25
C VAL A 98 -12.84 3.66 -6.96
N ASN A 99 -14.03 3.74 -6.37
CA ASN A 99 -14.65 5.03 -6.06
C ASN A 99 -14.00 5.68 -4.84
N GLU A 100 -14.06 7.02 -4.77
CA GLU A 100 -13.40 7.80 -3.71
C GLU A 100 -13.76 7.39 -2.28
N ARG A 101 -15.05 7.11 -2.02
CA ARG A 101 -15.49 6.71 -0.67
C ARG A 101 -14.77 5.43 -0.21
N ASP A 102 -14.61 4.50 -1.13
CA ASP A 102 -13.94 3.23 -0.88
C ASP A 102 -12.41 3.45 -0.76
N ILE A 103 -11.81 4.33 -1.55
CA ILE A 103 -10.40 4.75 -1.42
C ILE A 103 -10.14 5.38 -0.05
N ASP A 104 -10.94 6.36 0.36
CA ASP A 104 -10.85 7.04 1.67
C ASP A 104 -10.89 6.05 2.84
N THR A 105 -11.73 5.02 2.72
CA THR A 105 -11.84 3.93 3.71
C THR A 105 -10.52 3.17 3.83
N ALA A 106 -9.90 2.83 2.69
CA ALA A 106 -8.60 2.16 2.64
C ALA A 106 -7.48 3.04 3.20
N LEU A 107 -7.42 4.30 2.80
CA LEU A 107 -6.39 5.25 3.23
C LEU A 107 -6.49 5.56 4.71
N THR A 108 -7.69 5.64 5.29
CA THR A 108 -7.87 5.78 6.74
C THR A 108 -7.19 4.64 7.51
N LYS A 109 -7.28 3.41 6.99
CA LYS A 109 -6.62 2.25 7.59
C LYS A 109 -5.09 2.36 7.47
N VAL A 110 -4.58 2.79 6.33
CA VAL A 110 -3.14 3.00 6.12
C VAL A 110 -2.60 4.13 7.00
N ALA A 111 -3.32 5.24 7.09
CA ALA A 111 -2.96 6.40 7.91
C ALA A 111 -2.85 6.05 9.41
N SER A 112 -3.63 5.08 9.90
CA SER A 112 -3.51 4.60 11.28
C SER A 112 -2.16 3.95 11.63
N LEU A 113 -1.36 3.57 10.62
CA LEU A 113 -0.04 2.96 10.79
C LEU A 113 1.10 3.98 10.71
N ARG A 114 0.78 5.26 10.51
CA ARG A 114 1.76 6.33 10.31
C ARG A 114 2.80 6.40 11.42
N ASP A 115 2.37 6.34 12.68
CA ASP A 115 3.25 6.46 13.84
C ASP A 115 4.16 5.24 14.04
N ASP A 116 3.74 4.09 13.51
CA ASP A 116 4.57 2.89 13.46
C ASP A 116 5.61 2.96 12.34
N ILE A 117 5.46 3.81 11.33
CA ILE A 117 6.34 3.85 10.15
C ILE A 117 7.31 5.03 10.21
N LEU A 118 6.86 6.18 10.70
CA LEU A 118 7.67 7.39 10.72
C LEU A 118 8.80 7.33 11.76
N TYR A 119 9.94 7.89 11.37
CA TYR A 119 11.13 8.07 12.22
C TYR A 119 11.66 6.77 12.83
N LYS A 120 11.43 5.63 12.18
CA LYS A 120 11.97 4.34 12.59
C LYS A 120 13.36 4.10 12.01
#